data_AF-A0A2T4PXJ8-F1
#
_entry.id   AF-A0A2T4PXJ8-F1
#
_cell.length_a   1.000
_cell.length_b   1.000
_cell.length_c   1.000
_cell.angle_alpha   90.00
_cell.angle_beta   90.00
_cell.angle_gamma   90.00
#
_symmetry.space_group_name_H-M   'P 1'
#
loop_
_entity.id
_entity.type
_entity.pdbx_description
1 polymer ?
#
loop_
_entity_poly.entity_id
_entity_poly.type
_entity_poly.pdbx_seq_one_letter_code
_entity_poly.pdbx_strand_id
1 'polypeptide(L)'
;MKFRISIKNIQRSFTPNHQVTHTPKDSRVKSEGRHVGHTNNSRENIKRIEPISVGFKRNIKHDEKEFYRQLKDQEAGLNKLTVKEYMDNREKYIKNGRDIEAKHYQKEARNKVKNEKLEELLNQGFSKHEAKARVNKMFRKQAALHNPDMIAGEYAHNIGGLGDKNINSSLGSQWKYRIDDLDFQIYEQSKKFNEKELEQLYLNISLN
;
A
#
# COMPACT_ATOMS: atom_id res chain seq x y z
N MET A 1 -15.04 13.95 -18.31
CA MET A 1 -16.25 13.08 -18.24
C MET A 1 -15.97 11.75 -17.53
N LYS A 2 -14.81 11.11 -17.73
CA LYS A 2 -14.40 9.86 -17.06
C LYS A 2 -14.28 9.98 -15.53
N PHE A 3 -13.71 11.07 -15.02
CA PHE A 3 -13.58 11.32 -13.58
C PHE A 3 -14.93 11.34 -12.82
N ARG A 4 -15.97 11.96 -13.40
CA ARG A 4 -17.34 11.96 -12.83
C ARG A 4 -18.00 10.57 -12.84
N ILE A 5 -17.61 9.68 -13.74
CA ILE A 5 -18.12 8.30 -13.80
C ILE A 5 -17.40 7.44 -12.74
N SER A 6 -16.09 7.61 -12.61
CA SER A 6 -15.28 7.02 -11.53
C SER A 6 -15.86 7.33 -10.15
N ILE A 7 -16.18 8.60 -9.92
CA ILE A 7 -16.85 9.09 -8.71
C ILE A 7 -18.21 8.41 -8.50
N LYS A 8 -19.05 8.31 -9.53
CA LYS A 8 -20.38 7.66 -9.41
C LYS A 8 -20.27 6.16 -9.14
N ASN A 9 -19.22 5.50 -9.61
CA ASN A 9 -19.00 4.07 -9.37
C ASN A 9 -18.54 3.80 -7.93
N ILE A 10 -17.63 4.63 -7.39
CA ILE A 10 -17.26 4.63 -5.97
C ILE A 10 -18.50 4.95 -5.11
N GLN A 11 -19.32 5.93 -5.51
CA GLN A 11 -20.56 6.26 -4.79
C GLN A 11 -21.68 5.18 -4.88
N ARG A 12 -21.62 4.25 -5.84
CA ARG A 12 -22.65 3.19 -6.02
C ARG A 12 -22.35 1.90 -5.27
N SER A 13 -21.11 1.68 -4.83
CA SER A 13 -20.78 0.55 -3.93
C SER A 13 -21.28 0.78 -2.49
N PHE A 14 -21.78 1.96 -2.17
CA PHE A 14 -22.47 2.23 -0.91
C PHE A 14 -23.90 1.67 -0.95
N THR A 15 -24.06 0.36 -0.76
CA THR A 15 -25.32 -0.19 -0.24
C THR A 15 -25.35 0.04 1.28
N PRO A 16 -26.40 0.69 1.84
CA PRO A 16 -26.48 0.95 3.27
C PRO A 16 -26.89 -0.34 3.99
N ASN A 17 -25.94 -1.24 4.22
CA ASN A 17 -26.11 -2.38 5.13
C ASN A 17 -24.88 -2.60 6.03
N HIS A 18 -24.25 -1.48 6.43
CA HIS A 18 -23.34 -1.49 7.56
C HIS A 18 -23.67 -0.29 8.45
N GLN A 19 -24.33 -0.56 9.58
CA GLN A 19 -24.54 0.44 10.62
C GLN A 19 -23.17 0.85 11.17
N VAL A 20 -22.74 2.06 10.81
CA VAL A 20 -21.58 2.73 11.39
C VAL A 20 -21.97 3.18 12.79
N THR A 21 -21.72 2.34 13.79
CA THR A 21 -21.55 2.84 15.15
C THR A 21 -20.06 2.99 15.36
N HIS A 22 -19.56 4.22 15.52
CA HIS A 22 -18.48 4.62 16.43
C HIS A 22 -18.15 6.09 16.19
N THR A 23 -18.41 6.90 17.22
CA THR A 23 -18.02 8.30 17.33
C THR A 23 -16.50 8.43 17.55
N PRO A 24 -15.82 9.41 16.94
CA PRO A 24 -14.40 9.65 17.19
C PRO A 24 -14.18 10.21 18.60
N LYS A 25 -13.29 9.59 19.38
CA LYS A 25 -12.79 10.15 20.63
C LYS A 25 -11.60 11.06 20.34
N ASP A 26 -11.79 12.33 20.67
CA ASP A 26 -10.81 13.40 20.65
C ASP A 26 -9.62 13.08 21.59
N SER A 27 -8.39 13.21 21.10
CA SER A 27 -7.20 13.24 21.96
C SER A 27 -6.11 14.12 21.31
N ARG A 28 -6.21 15.40 21.64
CA ARG A 28 -5.24 16.46 21.39
C ARG A 28 -4.10 16.35 22.39
N VAL A 29 -2.88 16.10 21.94
CA VAL A 29 -1.64 16.34 22.72
C VAL A 29 -0.73 17.25 21.92
N LYS A 30 -0.50 18.46 22.45
CA LYS A 30 0.50 19.41 21.97
C LYS A 30 1.88 18.97 22.46
N SER A 31 2.88 18.97 21.59
CA SER A 31 4.28 19.10 22.02
C SER A 31 4.99 20.11 21.13
N GLU A 32 5.51 21.15 21.77
CA GLU A 32 6.39 22.16 21.17
C GLU A 32 7.83 21.69 21.30
N GLY A 33 8.60 21.77 20.21
CA GLY A 33 10.03 21.53 20.20
C GLY A 33 10.64 22.15 18.95
N ARG A 34 11.29 23.31 19.12
CA ARG A 34 12.07 23.97 18.05
C ARG A 34 13.42 23.27 17.92
N HIS A 35 13.81 22.91 16.70
CA HIS A 35 15.22 22.96 16.30
C HIS A 35 15.33 23.31 14.81
N VAL A 36 16.15 24.33 14.55
CA VAL A 36 16.51 24.87 13.24
C VAL A 36 17.78 24.18 12.76
N GLY A 37 17.79 23.77 11.50
CA GLY A 37 19.00 23.41 10.74
C GLY A 37 18.71 23.58 9.26
N HIS A 38 19.25 24.64 8.66
CA HIS A 38 19.19 24.90 7.22
C HIS A 38 20.33 24.18 6.49
N THR A 39 20.02 23.55 5.34
CA THR A 39 20.77 23.67 4.07
C THR A 39 19.94 23.12 2.89
N ASN A 40 19.48 24.03 2.01
CA ASN A 40 19.36 24.04 0.54
C ASN A 40 19.45 22.68 -0.22
N ASN A 41 18.61 22.31 -1.20
CA ASN A 41 18.11 23.07 -2.35
C ASN A 41 16.94 22.31 -3.06
N SER A 42 15.93 23.02 -3.58
CA SER A 42 14.82 22.55 -4.46
C SER A 42 14.11 21.22 -4.12
N ARG A 43 13.39 21.14 -3.00
CA ARG A 43 12.24 20.22 -2.93
C ARG A 43 11.08 20.99 -3.55
N GLU A 44 10.59 20.55 -4.71
CA GLU A 44 9.23 20.91 -5.11
C GLU A 44 8.34 20.74 -3.88
N ASN A 45 7.61 21.80 -3.50
CA ASN A 45 6.70 21.71 -2.38
C ASN A 45 5.52 20.83 -2.84
N ILE A 46 5.71 19.51 -2.79
CA ILE A 46 4.75 18.52 -3.30
C ILE A 46 3.44 18.75 -2.57
N LYS A 47 2.42 19.20 -3.30
CA LYS A 47 1.08 19.41 -2.74
C LYS A 47 0.51 18.06 -2.33
N ARG A 48 -0.06 18.00 -1.12
CA ARG A 48 -0.68 16.82 -0.56
C ARG A 48 -2.06 17.15 0.02
N ILE A 49 -2.92 16.15 0.10
CA ILE A 49 -4.17 16.24 0.88
C ILE A 49 -3.87 16.39 2.38
N GLU A 50 -4.88 16.79 3.15
CA GLU A 50 -4.79 16.76 4.61
C GLU A 50 -4.56 15.32 5.10
N PRO A 51 -3.78 15.14 6.18
CA PRO A 51 -3.45 13.82 6.69
C PRO A 51 -4.68 12.95 6.98
N ILE A 52 -4.65 11.70 6.52
CA ILE A 52 -5.64 10.67 6.84
C ILE A 52 -4.94 9.54 7.60
N SER A 53 -5.49 9.12 8.73
CA SER A 53 -4.95 8.03 9.54
C SER A 53 -5.80 6.77 9.40
N VAL A 54 -5.16 5.62 9.19
CA VAL A 54 -5.83 4.31 9.08
C VAL A 54 -5.17 3.29 10.00
N GLY A 55 -5.93 2.70 10.92
CA GLY A 55 -5.39 1.81 11.94
C GLY A 55 -5.47 0.32 11.63
N PHE A 56 -4.34 -0.38 11.71
CA PHE A 56 -4.12 -1.80 11.51
C PHE A 56 -3.80 -2.50 12.83
N LYS A 57 -4.23 -3.75 12.94
CA LYS A 57 -4.00 -4.59 14.12
C LYS A 57 -3.01 -5.69 13.76
N ARG A 58 -1.92 -5.77 14.53
CA ARG A 58 -0.97 -6.86 14.45
C ARG A 58 -1.51 -8.11 15.13
N ASN A 59 -1.38 -9.27 14.49
CA ASN A 59 -1.55 -10.56 15.15
C ASN A 59 -0.31 -10.85 16.01
N ILE A 60 -0.49 -11.22 17.27
CA ILE A 60 0.63 -11.53 18.20
C ILE A 60 1.56 -12.65 17.69
N LYS A 61 1.06 -13.55 16.83
CA LYS A 61 1.84 -14.62 16.20
C LYS A 61 2.72 -14.15 15.04
N HIS A 62 2.49 -12.93 14.54
CA HIS A 62 3.32 -12.35 13.49
C HIS A 62 4.56 -11.72 14.08
N ASP A 63 5.67 -11.86 13.35
CA ASP A 63 6.88 -11.11 13.63
C ASP A 63 6.57 -9.60 13.60
N GLU A 64 6.90 -8.92 14.69
CA GLU A 64 6.54 -7.52 14.88
C GLU A 64 7.28 -6.59 13.93
N LYS A 65 8.59 -6.81 13.75
CA LYS A 65 9.41 -5.99 12.87
C LYS A 65 8.97 -6.13 11.43
N GLU A 66 8.71 -7.36 10.98
CA GLU A 66 8.23 -7.63 9.63
C GLU A 66 6.81 -7.09 9.39
N PHE A 67 5.92 -7.16 10.40
CA PHE A 67 4.60 -6.56 10.30
C PHE A 67 4.69 -5.05 10.07
N TYR A 68 5.44 -4.34 10.91
CA TYR A 68 5.58 -2.89 10.79
C TYR A 68 6.37 -2.48 9.54
N ARG A 69 7.36 -3.28 9.11
CA ARG A 69 8.06 -3.05 7.85
C ARG A 69 7.10 -3.10 6.66
N GLN A 70 6.29 -4.16 6.55
CA GLN A 70 5.29 -4.26 5.47
C GLN A 70 4.21 -3.19 5.57
N LEU A 71 3.76 -2.82 6.78
CA LEU A 71 2.80 -1.73 6.96
C LEU A 71 3.39 -0.39 6.49
N LYS A 72 4.67 -0.12 6.79
CA LYS A 72 5.36 1.08 6.30
C LYS A 72 5.60 1.08 4.80
N ASP A 73 5.86 -0.07 4.20
CA ASP A 73 5.95 -0.15 2.74
C ASP A 73 4.60 0.19 2.08
N GLN A 74 3.48 -0.27 2.66
CA GLN A 74 2.13 0.06 2.21
C GLN A 74 1.84 1.57 2.32
N GLU A 75 2.20 2.19 3.44
CA GLU A 75 2.08 3.63 3.67
C GLU A 75 2.91 4.42 2.64
N ALA A 76 4.18 4.04 2.46
CA ALA A 76 5.07 4.69 1.51
C ALA A 76 4.56 4.55 0.07
N GLY A 77 3.98 3.41 -0.27
CA GLY A 77 3.32 3.16 -1.54
C GLY A 77 2.14 4.09 -1.80
N LEU A 78 1.19 4.16 -0.86
CA LEU A 78 0.04 5.07 -0.96
C LEU A 78 0.49 6.52 -1.16
N ASN A 79 1.50 6.94 -0.40
CA ASN A 79 2.00 8.33 -0.44
C ASN A 79 2.81 8.68 -1.70
N LYS A 80 3.05 7.73 -2.60
CA LYS A 80 3.58 7.97 -3.95
C LYS A 80 2.48 8.21 -4.99
N LEU A 81 1.23 7.87 -4.68
CA LEU A 81 0.11 8.08 -5.59
C LEU A 81 -0.40 9.51 -5.49
N THR A 82 -0.75 10.07 -6.64
CA THR A 82 -1.65 11.21 -6.72
C THR A 82 -3.08 10.79 -6.39
N VAL A 83 -3.93 11.75 -6.01
CA VAL A 83 -5.36 11.51 -5.76
C VAL A 83 -6.01 10.93 -7.01
N LYS A 84 -5.64 11.45 -8.20
CA LYS A 84 -6.16 10.93 -9.47
C LYS A 84 -5.76 9.46 -9.71
N GLU A 85 -4.48 9.13 -9.58
CA GLU A 85 -4.00 7.75 -9.77
C GLU A 85 -4.66 6.78 -8.79
N TYR A 86 -4.77 7.17 -7.52
CA TYR A 86 -5.47 6.38 -6.52
C TYR A 86 -6.92 6.10 -6.93
N MET A 87 -7.69 7.14 -7.28
CA MET A 87 -9.09 6.98 -7.67
C MET A 87 -9.27 6.12 -8.92
N ASP A 88 -8.43 6.32 -9.94
CA ASP A 88 -8.47 5.54 -11.18
C ASP A 88 -8.13 4.06 -10.92
N ASN A 89 -7.12 3.79 -10.07
CA ASN A 89 -6.75 2.43 -9.68
C ASN A 89 -7.84 1.75 -8.85
N ARG A 90 -8.47 2.49 -7.92
CA ARG A 90 -9.59 2.00 -7.11
C ARG A 90 -10.80 1.67 -7.97
N GLU A 91 -11.17 2.52 -8.92
CA GLU A 91 -12.25 2.22 -9.87
C GLU A 91 -11.95 0.96 -10.69
N LYS A 92 -10.73 0.84 -11.22
CA LYS A 92 -10.31 -0.36 -11.96
C LYS A 92 -10.43 -1.62 -11.10
N TYR A 93 -10.01 -1.55 -9.84
CA TYR A 93 -10.11 -2.66 -8.90
C TYR A 93 -11.56 -3.01 -8.57
N ILE A 94 -12.42 -2.02 -8.30
CA ILE A 94 -13.85 -2.26 -8.01
C ILE A 94 -14.53 -2.93 -9.21
N LYS A 95 -14.21 -2.49 -10.43
CA LYS A 95 -14.82 -3.02 -11.66
C LYS A 95 -14.35 -4.44 -12.00
N ASN A 96 -13.05 -4.69 -11.90
CA ASN A 96 -12.43 -5.90 -12.46
C ASN A 96 -11.90 -6.87 -11.39
N GLY A 97 -11.92 -6.46 -10.12
CA GLY A 97 -11.19 -7.14 -9.07
C GLY A 97 -9.67 -7.01 -9.24
N ARG A 98 -8.94 -7.99 -8.69
CA ARG A 98 -7.48 -8.06 -8.82
C ARG A 98 -7.10 -8.36 -10.28
N ASP A 99 -6.19 -7.54 -10.82
CA ASP A 99 -5.66 -7.74 -12.17
C ASP A 99 -5.04 -9.15 -12.32
N ILE A 100 -5.40 -9.83 -13.41
CA ILE A 100 -4.94 -11.20 -13.67
C ILE A 100 -3.44 -11.28 -13.91
N GLU A 101 -2.85 -10.21 -14.46
CA GLU A 101 -1.42 -10.12 -14.75
C GLU A 101 -0.56 -9.92 -13.50
N ALA A 102 -1.16 -9.49 -12.37
CA ALA A 102 -0.42 -9.33 -11.11
C ALA A 102 0.28 -10.62 -10.67
N LYS A 103 -0.35 -11.79 -10.95
CA LYS A 103 0.27 -13.09 -10.67
C LYS A 103 1.51 -13.35 -11.51
N HIS A 104 1.51 -12.89 -12.77
CA HIS A 104 2.66 -12.99 -13.65
C HIS A 104 3.82 -12.14 -13.11
N TYR A 105 3.58 -10.85 -12.83
CA TYR A 105 4.61 -9.95 -12.27
C TYR A 105 5.16 -10.42 -10.93
N GLN A 106 4.31 -10.92 -10.02
CA GLN A 106 4.76 -11.50 -8.76
C GLN A 106 5.64 -12.73 -8.97
N LYS A 107 5.30 -13.59 -9.94
CA LYS A 107 6.09 -14.79 -10.25
C LYS A 107 7.46 -14.41 -10.80
N GLU A 108 7.52 -13.47 -11.73
CA GLU A 108 8.76 -12.98 -12.33
C GLU A 108 9.67 -12.34 -11.29
N ALA A 109 9.16 -11.40 -10.48
CA ALA A 109 9.93 -10.78 -9.40
C ALA A 109 10.44 -11.81 -8.40
N ARG A 110 9.59 -12.79 -8.01
CA ARG A 110 10.00 -13.85 -7.09
C ARG A 110 11.05 -14.77 -7.69
N ASN A 111 10.97 -15.08 -8.98
CA ASN A 111 11.96 -15.92 -9.65
C ASN A 111 13.31 -15.21 -9.78
N LYS A 112 13.30 -13.91 -10.08
CA LYS A 112 14.51 -13.09 -10.12
C LYS A 112 15.28 -13.15 -8.79
N VAL A 113 14.62 -12.85 -7.67
CA VAL A 113 15.27 -12.88 -6.36
C VAL A 113 15.69 -14.30 -5.95
N LYS A 114 14.92 -15.33 -6.33
CA LYS A 114 15.35 -16.72 -6.12
C LYS A 114 16.65 -17.06 -6.84
N ASN A 115 16.79 -16.61 -8.09
CA ASN A 115 17.97 -16.88 -8.89
C ASN A 115 19.18 -16.12 -8.33
N GLU A 116 19.02 -14.84 -7.98
CA GLU A 116 20.06 -14.05 -7.31
C GLU A 116 20.55 -14.72 -6.02
N LYS A 117 19.62 -15.20 -5.17
CA LYS A 117 19.97 -15.90 -3.93
C LYS A 117 20.63 -17.25 -4.17
N LEU A 118 20.24 -17.95 -5.24
CA LEU A 118 20.86 -19.20 -5.63
C LEU A 118 22.32 -18.96 -6.02
N GLU A 119 22.58 -17.98 -6.89
CA GLU A 119 23.95 -17.62 -7.31
C GLU A 119 24.81 -17.17 -6.12
N GLU A 120 24.26 -16.38 -5.20
CA GLU A 120 24.97 -15.98 -3.97
C GLU A 120 25.44 -17.20 -3.15
N LEU A 121 24.56 -18.20 -2.97
CA LEU A 121 24.90 -19.41 -2.23
C LEU A 121 25.91 -20.29 -2.97
N LEU A 122 25.82 -20.37 -4.30
CA LEU A 122 26.82 -21.08 -5.10
C LEU A 122 28.20 -20.42 -4.96
N ASN A 123 28.26 -19.08 -4.99
CA ASN A 123 29.50 -18.32 -4.80
C ASN A 123 30.08 -18.43 -3.39
N GLN A 124 29.24 -18.75 -2.39
CA GLN A 124 29.68 -19.07 -1.03
C GLN A 124 30.21 -20.52 -0.89
N GLY A 125 30.25 -21.29 -1.99
CA GLY A 125 30.79 -22.64 -2.02
C GLY A 125 29.78 -23.74 -1.66
N PHE A 126 28.49 -23.41 -1.51
CA PHE A 126 27.47 -24.44 -1.32
C PHE A 126 27.27 -25.27 -2.59
N SER A 127 27.02 -26.57 -2.42
CA SER A 127 26.62 -27.40 -3.56
C SER A 127 25.29 -26.93 -4.14
N LYS A 128 25.07 -27.18 -5.43
CA LYS A 128 23.79 -26.88 -6.10
C LYS A 128 22.58 -27.46 -5.38
N HIS A 129 22.72 -28.65 -4.79
CA HIS A 129 21.65 -29.29 -4.03
C HIS A 129 21.33 -28.51 -2.74
N GLU A 130 22.35 -28.19 -1.94
CA GLU A 130 22.18 -27.45 -0.69
C GLU A 130 21.67 -26.03 -0.93
N ALA A 131 22.20 -25.34 -1.95
CA ALA A 131 21.78 -24.00 -2.31
C ALA A 131 20.29 -23.97 -2.69
N LYS A 132 19.84 -24.91 -3.54
CA LYS A 132 18.41 -25.05 -3.89
C LYS A 132 17.54 -25.36 -2.67
N ALA A 133 17.97 -26.24 -1.78
CA ALA A 133 17.22 -26.57 -0.56
C ALA A 133 17.05 -25.34 0.35
N ARG A 134 18.12 -24.55 0.53
CA ARG A 134 18.12 -23.31 1.32
C ARG A 134 17.20 -22.24 0.72
N VAL A 135 17.31 -21.98 -0.59
CA VAL A 135 16.42 -21.05 -1.30
C VAL A 135 14.97 -21.48 -1.19
N ASN A 136 14.67 -22.76 -1.43
CA ASN A 136 13.30 -23.26 -1.31
C ASN A 136 12.74 -23.09 0.11
N LYS A 137 13.54 -23.35 1.14
CA LYS A 137 13.13 -23.15 2.54
C LYS A 137 12.84 -21.67 2.84
N MET A 138 13.70 -20.75 2.39
CA MET A 138 13.52 -19.30 2.56
C MET A 138 12.23 -18.80 1.89
N PHE A 139 12.03 -19.20 0.63
CA PHE A 139 10.91 -18.71 -0.17
C PHE A 139 9.56 -19.39 0.15
N ARG A 140 9.51 -20.43 0.99
CA ARG A 140 8.23 -21.05 1.42
C ARG A 140 7.35 -20.09 2.21
N LYS A 141 7.96 -19.18 2.98
CA LYS A 141 7.26 -18.18 3.81
C LYS A 141 7.16 -16.80 3.13
N GLN A 142 7.95 -16.56 2.08
CA GLN A 142 7.99 -15.27 1.40
C GLN A 142 7.14 -15.20 0.12
N ALA A 143 6.50 -14.06 -0.09
CA ALA A 143 5.82 -13.67 -1.32
C ALA A 143 6.40 -12.37 -1.86
N ALA A 144 6.31 -12.18 -3.18
CA ALA A 144 6.49 -10.86 -3.80
C ALA A 144 5.24 -10.03 -3.50
N LEU A 145 5.44 -8.84 -2.94
CA LEU A 145 4.37 -8.01 -2.37
C LEU A 145 4.08 -6.81 -3.26
N HIS A 146 2.83 -6.35 -3.25
CA HIS A 146 2.44 -5.03 -3.74
C HIS A 146 2.46 -4.05 -2.57
N ASN A 147 2.97 -2.83 -2.78
CA ASN A 147 3.11 -1.81 -1.75
C ASN A 147 2.65 -0.44 -2.30
N PRO A 148 1.35 -0.10 -2.21
CA PRO A 148 0.34 -0.74 -1.36
C PRO A 148 -0.25 -2.03 -1.96
N ASP A 149 -1.09 -2.75 -1.22
CA ASP A 149 -1.85 -3.87 -1.77
C ASP A 149 -2.76 -3.32 -2.90
N MET A 150 -3.02 -4.12 -3.92
CA MET A 150 -3.86 -3.70 -5.05
C MET A 150 -5.28 -3.31 -4.62
N ILE A 151 -5.78 -3.89 -3.52
CA ILE A 151 -7.05 -3.44 -2.92
C ILE A 151 -6.98 -1.97 -2.49
N ALA A 152 -5.82 -1.47 -2.09
CA ALA A 152 -5.56 -0.09 -1.71
C ALA A 152 -4.99 0.76 -2.86
N GLY A 153 -5.15 0.32 -4.11
CA GLY A 153 -4.92 1.17 -5.29
C GLY A 153 -3.55 1.07 -5.95
N GLU A 154 -2.80 -0.03 -5.75
CA GLU A 154 -1.54 -0.27 -6.47
C GLU A 154 -1.71 -0.81 -7.90
N TYR A 155 -0.72 -0.55 -8.75
CA TYR A 155 -0.61 -1.11 -10.09
C TYR A 155 -0.14 -2.56 -10.08
N ALA A 156 -0.69 -3.37 -10.99
CA ALA A 156 -0.39 -4.80 -11.10
C ALA A 156 1.10 -5.14 -11.34
N HIS A 157 1.85 -4.24 -11.99
CA HIS A 157 3.27 -4.43 -12.30
C HIS A 157 4.21 -3.95 -11.19
N ASN A 158 3.71 -3.21 -10.21
CA ASN A 158 4.53 -2.67 -9.13
C ASN A 158 4.71 -3.71 -8.02
N ILE A 159 5.90 -4.30 -7.98
CA ILE A 159 6.32 -5.23 -6.92
C ILE A 159 7.24 -4.48 -5.96
N GLY A 160 6.77 -4.27 -4.73
CA GLY A 160 7.47 -3.51 -3.70
C GLY A 160 8.57 -4.28 -2.95
N GLY A 161 8.69 -5.59 -3.18
CA GLY A 161 9.74 -6.42 -2.61
C GLY A 161 9.26 -7.80 -2.17
N LEU A 162 10.11 -8.52 -1.42
CA LEU A 162 9.73 -9.76 -0.75
C LEU A 162 9.31 -9.48 0.70
N GLY A 163 8.36 -10.26 1.20
CA GLY A 163 8.02 -10.27 2.62
C GLY A 163 7.24 -11.50 3.03
N ASP A 164 7.00 -11.63 4.33
CA ASP A 164 6.19 -12.73 4.88
C ASP A 164 4.76 -12.70 4.31
N LYS A 165 4.37 -13.81 3.68
CA LYS A 165 3.09 -13.92 2.97
C LYS A 165 1.87 -13.93 3.90
N ASN A 166 2.02 -14.40 5.14
CA ASN A 166 0.92 -14.47 6.10
C ASN A 166 0.64 -13.08 6.68
N ILE A 167 1.70 -12.31 6.95
CA ILE A 167 1.60 -10.90 7.30
C ILE A 167 0.92 -10.12 6.18
N ASN A 168 1.39 -10.27 4.93
CA ASN A 168 0.78 -9.59 3.79
C ASN A 168 -0.70 -9.97 3.62
N SER A 169 -1.04 -11.25 3.75
CA SER A 169 -2.44 -11.71 3.70
C SER A 169 -3.31 -11.09 4.80
N SER A 170 -2.72 -10.85 5.98
CA SER A 170 -3.41 -10.23 7.12
C SER A 170 -3.55 -8.71 6.97
N LEU A 171 -2.65 -8.05 6.25
CA LEU A 171 -2.83 -6.63 5.88
C LEU A 171 -3.92 -6.51 4.81
N GLY A 172 -3.87 -7.35 3.78
CA GLY A 172 -4.89 -7.41 2.71
C GLY A 172 -6.29 -7.71 3.21
N SER A 173 -6.45 -8.57 4.22
CA SER A 173 -7.77 -8.84 4.84
C SER A 173 -8.30 -7.64 5.61
N GLN A 174 -7.43 -6.88 6.28
CA GLN A 174 -7.82 -5.70 7.05
C GLN A 174 -8.26 -4.54 6.16
N TRP A 175 -7.64 -4.39 4.98
CA TRP A 175 -8.03 -3.41 3.98
C TRP A 175 -9.51 -3.49 3.61
N LYS A 176 -10.08 -4.69 3.52
CA LYS A 176 -11.51 -4.90 3.18
C LYS A 176 -12.48 -4.16 4.11
N TYR A 177 -12.08 -3.86 5.33
CA TYR A 177 -12.91 -3.17 6.33
C TYR A 177 -12.52 -1.70 6.52
N ARG A 178 -11.49 -1.22 5.81
CA ARG A 178 -10.92 0.13 5.95
C ARG A 178 -11.00 0.94 4.66
N ILE A 179 -11.06 0.25 3.53
CA ILE A 179 -10.89 0.87 2.22
C ILE A 179 -12.05 1.82 1.90
N ASP A 180 -13.27 1.50 2.31
CA ASP A 180 -14.44 2.35 2.02
C ASP A 180 -14.36 3.70 2.76
N ASP A 181 -13.87 3.71 4.01
CA ASP A 181 -13.67 4.93 4.79
C ASP A 181 -12.50 5.76 4.22
N LEU A 182 -11.40 5.11 3.84
CA LEU A 182 -10.29 5.78 3.16
C LEU A 182 -10.73 6.40 1.82
N ASP A 183 -11.46 5.63 1.00
CA ASP A 183 -12.02 6.09 -0.28
C ASP A 183 -12.93 7.31 -0.07
N PHE A 184 -13.78 7.29 0.97
CA PHE A 184 -14.65 8.40 1.32
C PHE A 184 -13.87 9.65 1.73
N GLN A 185 -12.89 9.54 2.64
CA GLN A 185 -12.11 10.68 3.12
C GLN A 185 -11.29 11.32 1.99
N ILE A 186 -10.65 10.52 1.12
CA ILE A 186 -9.92 11.04 -0.05
C ILE A 186 -10.89 11.74 -1.01
N TYR A 187 -12.07 11.17 -1.24
CA TYR A 187 -13.09 11.76 -2.11
C TYR A 187 -13.60 13.11 -1.58
N GLU A 188 -13.92 13.23 -0.29
CA GLU A 188 -14.40 14.49 0.27
C GLU A 188 -13.36 15.61 0.14
N GLN A 189 -12.08 15.28 0.28
CA GLN A 189 -11.00 16.25 0.06
C GLN A 189 -10.83 16.60 -1.42
N SER A 190 -11.01 15.65 -2.34
CA SER A 190 -10.79 15.87 -3.77
C SER A 190 -11.80 16.83 -4.41
N LYS A 191 -13.00 16.98 -3.83
CA LYS A 191 -14.05 17.91 -4.30
C LYS A 191 -13.61 19.38 -4.39
N LYS A 192 -12.55 19.77 -3.67
CA LYS A 192 -12.02 21.13 -3.64
C LYS A 192 -11.16 21.47 -4.86
N PHE A 193 -10.83 20.47 -5.68
CA PHE A 193 -9.83 20.57 -6.74
C PHE A 193 -10.43 20.17 -8.09
N ASN A 194 -9.88 20.74 -9.16
CA ASN A 194 -10.19 20.31 -10.52
C ASN A 194 -9.31 19.13 -10.96
N GLU A 195 -9.63 18.52 -12.10
CA GLU A 195 -8.96 17.30 -12.57
C GLU A 195 -7.44 17.46 -12.76
N LYS A 196 -6.96 18.61 -13.25
CA LYS A 196 -5.52 18.86 -13.42
C LYS A 196 -4.79 19.03 -12.09
N GLU A 197 -5.46 19.59 -11.09
CA GLU A 197 -4.91 19.73 -9.75
C GLU A 197 -4.79 18.37 -9.06
N LEU A 198 -5.76 17.47 -9.26
CA LEU A 198 -5.74 16.12 -8.70
C LEU A 198 -4.65 15.22 -9.28
N GLU A 199 -4.17 15.51 -10.49
CA GLU A 199 -3.01 14.86 -11.12
C GLU A 199 -1.67 15.30 -10.51
N GLN A 200 -1.67 16.36 -9.69
CA GLN A 200 -0.47 16.90 -9.02
C GLN A 200 -0.61 16.92 -7.49
N LEU A 201 -1.75 16.48 -6.96
CA LEU A 201 -2.05 16.43 -5.54
C LEU A 201 -1.81 15.00 -5.03
N TYR A 202 -0.83 14.82 -4.15
CA TYR A 202 -0.45 13.52 -3.61
C TYR A 202 -1.24 13.13 -2.36
N LEU A 203 -1.31 11.83 -2.10
CA LEU A 203 -1.89 11.33 -0.85
C LEU A 203 -1.03 11.69 0.37
N ASN A 204 -1.64 11.68 1.55
CA ASN A 204 -1.00 11.92 2.84
C ASN A 204 -1.57 10.98 3.90
N ILE A 205 -1.23 9.70 3.78
CA ILE A 205 -1.78 8.62 4.57
C ILE A 205 -0.77 8.22 5.65
N SER A 206 -1.25 8.02 6.86
CA SER A 206 -0.53 7.38 7.96
C SER A 206 -1.18 6.05 8.30
N LEU A 207 -0.41 4.96 8.26
CA LEU A 207 -0.85 3.64 8.69
C LEU A 207 -0.28 3.35 10.08
N ASN A 208 -1.14 3.10 11.06
CA ASN A 208 -0.75 2.85 12.46
C ASN A 208 -1.22 1.52 13.01
#